data_AF-A0A2V8GXY9-F1
#
_entry.id   AF-A0A2V8GXY9-F1
#
_cell.length_a   1.000
_cell.length_b   1.000
_cell.length_c   1.000
_cell.angle_alpha   90.00
_cell.angle_beta   90.00
_cell.angle_gamma   90.00
#
_symmetry.space_group_name_H-M   'P 1'
#
loop_
_entity.id
_entity.type
_entity.pdbx_description
1 polymer ?
#
loop_
_entity_poly.entity_id
_entity_poly.type
_entity_poly.pdbx_seq_one_letter_code
_entity_poly.pdbx_strand_id
1 'polypeptide(L)'
;MRSAGDVVKPFDMRMTAEFTRGSAFISTLRTMLQVTRAAAHPSVKPLLDCYHFWSGNNRLEDLDLIRPNEIGHVHFQDVPDMPRELLDNTTRLIPGDGISPLTTILRKLSDKGYAGPLSVELFLPKYQQADPFALAQEIRQKAEGVMRKARVL
;
A
#
# COMPACT_ATOMS: atom_id res chain seq x y z
N MET A 1 0.18 -11.83 -16.12
CA MET A 1 -0.58 -10.59 -15.84
C MET A 1 -1.32 -10.04 -17.06
N ARG A 2 -0.76 -10.02 -18.29
CA ARG A 2 -1.48 -9.54 -19.50
C ARG A 2 -2.88 -10.15 -19.65
N SER A 3 -2.99 -11.49 -19.61
CA SER A 3 -4.28 -12.19 -19.73
C SER A 3 -5.31 -11.78 -18.67
N ALA A 4 -4.88 -11.46 -17.45
CA ALA A 4 -5.79 -10.94 -16.43
C ALA A 4 -6.28 -9.52 -16.79
N GLY A 5 -5.42 -8.70 -17.39
CA GLY A 5 -5.79 -7.44 -18.01
C GLY A 5 -6.85 -7.60 -19.10
N ASP A 6 -6.67 -8.57 -19.99
CA ASP A 6 -7.62 -8.86 -21.08
C ASP A 6 -8.99 -9.31 -20.53
N VAL A 7 -9.01 -10.03 -19.40
CA VAL A 7 -10.25 -10.45 -18.73
C VAL A 7 -11.02 -9.28 -18.13
N VAL A 8 -10.34 -8.32 -17.49
CA VAL A 8 -11.03 -7.20 -16.80
C VAL A 8 -11.40 -6.05 -17.73
N LYS A 9 -10.71 -5.90 -18.87
CA LYS A 9 -10.88 -4.77 -19.79
C LYS A 9 -12.32 -4.61 -20.33
N PRO A 10 -13.05 -5.67 -20.72
CA PRO A 10 -14.43 -5.53 -21.22
C PRO A 10 -15.41 -4.99 -20.18
N PHE A 11 -15.06 -5.04 -18.90
CA PHE A 11 -15.88 -4.60 -17.78
C PHE A 11 -15.52 -3.19 -17.28
N ASP A 12 -14.65 -2.47 -17.98
CA ASP A 12 -14.06 -1.19 -17.52
C ASP A 12 -13.41 -1.30 -16.13
N MET A 13 -12.92 -2.49 -15.80
CA MET A 13 -12.25 -2.78 -14.54
C MET A 13 -10.74 -2.72 -14.71
N ARG A 14 -10.06 -2.47 -13.58
CA ARG A 14 -8.60 -2.57 -13.47
C ARG A 14 -8.24 -3.69 -12.52
N MET A 15 -7.24 -4.47 -12.90
CA MET A 15 -6.56 -5.41 -12.02
C MET A 15 -5.41 -4.69 -11.34
N THR A 16 -5.39 -4.72 -10.02
CA THR A 16 -4.22 -4.30 -9.24
C THR A 16 -3.50 -5.51 -8.68
N ALA A 17 -2.18 -5.56 -8.85
CA ALA A 17 -1.34 -6.62 -8.30
C ALA A 17 -0.55 -6.08 -7.12
N GLU A 18 -0.60 -6.78 -5.99
CA GLU A 18 0.08 -6.43 -4.75
C GLU A 18 1.34 -7.28 -4.55
N PHE A 19 2.45 -6.64 -4.18
CA PHE A 19 3.66 -7.36 -3.77
C PHE A 19 3.58 -7.60 -2.27
N THR A 20 3.95 -8.80 -1.85
CA THR A 20 3.91 -9.18 -0.44
C THR A 20 5.29 -9.58 0.01
N ARG A 21 5.72 -9.10 1.18
CA ARG A 21 7.09 -9.34 1.69
C ARG A 21 7.50 -10.83 1.70
N GLY A 22 6.53 -11.73 1.87
CA GLY A 22 6.74 -13.18 1.93
C GLY A 22 6.63 -13.89 0.58
N SER A 23 6.37 -13.17 -0.51
CA SER A 23 6.29 -13.76 -1.84
C SER A 23 7.66 -14.26 -2.32
N ALA A 24 7.70 -15.46 -2.88
CA ALA A 24 8.91 -15.97 -3.55
C ALA A 24 9.18 -15.30 -4.92
N PHE A 25 8.19 -14.58 -5.48
CA PHE A 25 8.25 -14.07 -6.85
C PHE A 25 8.16 -12.55 -6.95
N ILE A 26 7.25 -11.94 -6.17
CA ILE A 26 6.96 -10.50 -6.20
C ILE A 26 6.96 -9.95 -4.77
N SER A 27 8.14 -9.87 -4.15
CA SER A 27 8.31 -9.42 -2.76
C SER A 27 8.71 -7.98 -2.59
N THR A 28 9.05 -7.29 -3.67
CA THR A 28 9.47 -5.89 -3.66
C THR A 28 8.70 -5.05 -4.66
N LEU A 29 8.63 -3.75 -4.41
CA LEU A 29 8.11 -2.75 -5.35
C LEU A 29 8.82 -2.87 -6.69
N ARG A 30 10.15 -3.01 -6.70
CA ARG A 30 10.94 -3.17 -7.93
C ARG A 30 10.47 -4.35 -8.77
N THR A 31 10.32 -5.53 -8.16
CA THR A 31 9.82 -6.73 -8.86
C THR A 31 8.39 -6.54 -9.34
N MET A 32 7.53 -5.89 -8.55
CA MET A 32 6.16 -5.60 -8.98
C MET A 32 6.12 -4.68 -10.20
N LEU A 33 6.89 -3.60 -10.19
CA LEU A 33 6.99 -2.68 -11.32
C LEU A 33 7.50 -3.39 -12.57
N GLN A 34 8.50 -4.27 -12.44
CA GLN A 34 8.99 -5.08 -13.57
C GLN A 34 7.89 -5.96 -14.16
N VAL A 35 7.18 -6.72 -13.33
CA VAL A 35 6.15 -7.67 -13.79
C VAL A 35 4.94 -6.95 -14.39
N THR A 36 4.46 -5.87 -13.76
CA THR A 36 3.32 -5.08 -14.27
C THR A 36 3.67 -4.34 -15.56
N ARG A 37 4.88 -3.78 -15.68
CA ARG A 37 5.37 -3.16 -16.94
C ARG A 37 5.53 -4.19 -18.06
N ALA A 38 6.06 -5.38 -17.75
CA ALA A 38 6.20 -6.47 -18.72
C ALA A 38 4.83 -6.98 -19.22
N ALA A 39 3.79 -6.90 -18.39
CA ALA A 39 2.43 -7.17 -18.82
C ALA A 39 1.95 -6.20 -19.92
N ALA A 40 2.49 -4.97 -19.95
CA ALA A 40 2.22 -3.93 -20.94
C ALA A 40 0.72 -3.88 -21.34
N HIS A 41 -0.13 -3.75 -20.32
CA HIS A 41 -1.58 -3.73 -20.45
C HIS A 41 -2.17 -2.57 -19.62
N PRO A 42 -3.01 -1.69 -20.18
CA PRO A 42 -3.49 -0.47 -19.50
C PRO A 42 -4.38 -0.74 -18.29
N SER A 43 -5.07 -1.88 -18.25
CA SER A 43 -5.90 -2.29 -17.11
C SER A 43 -5.14 -3.02 -16.01
N VAL A 44 -3.81 -3.13 -16.09
CA VAL A 44 -3.00 -3.77 -15.04
C VAL A 44 -2.16 -2.69 -14.36
N LYS A 45 -2.31 -2.55 -13.03
CA LYS A 45 -1.53 -1.59 -12.23
C LYS A 45 -0.92 -2.25 -10.99
N PRO A 46 0.21 -1.75 -10.49
CA PRO A 46 0.71 -2.11 -9.17
C PRO A 46 -0.17 -1.54 -8.05
N LEU A 47 -0.30 -2.32 -6.96
CA LEU A 47 -0.79 -1.89 -5.66
C LEU A 47 0.42 -1.74 -4.73
N LEU A 48 0.50 -0.62 -4.02
CA LEU A 48 1.50 -0.39 -2.98
C LEU A 48 0.87 -0.54 -1.60
N ASP A 49 1.27 -1.55 -0.87
CA ASP A 49 0.91 -1.72 0.53
C ASP A 49 2.05 -1.18 1.41
N CYS A 50 1.74 -0.24 2.31
CA CYS A 50 2.74 0.42 3.15
C CYS A 50 3.41 -0.57 4.10
N TYR A 51 2.67 -1.54 4.61
CA TYR A 51 3.20 -2.61 5.44
C TYR A 51 4.21 -3.44 4.65
N HIS A 52 3.86 -3.98 3.47
CA HIS A 52 4.78 -4.79 2.67
C HIS A 52 5.99 -4.00 2.15
N PHE A 53 5.79 -2.73 1.82
CA PHE A 53 6.88 -1.84 1.44
C PHE A 53 7.88 -1.71 2.59
N TRP A 54 7.42 -1.32 3.78
CA TRP A 54 8.29 -1.05 4.92
C TRP A 54 8.86 -2.31 5.57
N SER A 55 8.06 -3.36 5.78
CA SER A 55 8.52 -4.61 6.42
C SER A 55 9.27 -5.58 5.50
N GLY A 56 9.19 -5.39 4.17
CA GLY A 56 9.89 -6.19 3.16
C GLY A 56 11.25 -5.60 2.79
N ASN A 57 11.99 -6.23 1.87
CA ASN A 57 13.32 -5.77 1.42
C ASN A 57 13.23 -4.63 0.39
N ASN A 58 12.49 -3.56 0.72
CA ASN A 58 12.44 -2.32 -0.05
C ASN A 58 13.23 -1.22 0.66
N ARG A 59 13.68 -0.25 -0.12
CA ARG A 59 14.24 1.01 0.37
C ARG A 59 13.33 2.17 0.00
N LEU A 60 13.37 3.27 0.76
CA LEU A 60 12.54 4.45 0.46
C LEU A 60 12.80 5.00 -0.94
N GLU A 61 14.02 4.85 -1.46
CA GLU A 61 14.43 5.27 -2.80
C GLU A 61 13.79 4.42 -3.91
N ASP A 62 13.30 3.21 -3.62
CA ASP A 62 12.60 2.41 -4.63
C ASP A 62 11.28 3.06 -5.06
N LEU A 63 10.70 3.96 -4.26
CA LEU A 63 9.56 4.79 -4.64
C LEU A 63 9.90 5.73 -5.81
N ASP A 64 11.17 6.08 -6.00
CA ASP A 64 11.60 6.96 -7.10
C ASP A 64 11.52 6.25 -8.46
N LEU A 65 11.48 4.90 -8.46
CA LEU A 65 11.26 4.08 -9.66
C LEU A 65 9.83 4.21 -10.22
N ILE A 66 8.88 4.68 -9.40
CA ILE A 66 7.48 4.83 -9.80
C ILE A 66 7.38 5.92 -10.87
N ARG A 67 6.70 5.61 -11.97
CA ARG A 67 6.35 6.56 -13.03
C ARG A 67 5.09 7.34 -12.65
N PRO A 68 4.89 8.55 -13.21
CA PRO A 68 3.66 9.31 -12.97
C PRO A 68 2.41 8.47 -13.25
N ASN A 69 1.43 8.52 -12.34
CA ASN A 69 0.14 7.81 -12.42
C ASN A 69 0.20 6.28 -12.53
N GLU A 70 1.34 5.66 -12.16
CA GLU A 70 1.56 4.22 -12.31
C GLU A 70 0.86 3.40 -11.22
N ILE A 71 0.84 3.87 -9.98
CA ILE A 71 0.18 3.17 -8.86
C ILE A 71 -1.34 3.19 -9.05
N GLY A 72 -1.96 2.01 -8.94
CA GLY A 72 -3.41 1.83 -9.09
C GLY A 72 -4.18 1.89 -7.78
N HIS A 73 -3.57 1.41 -6.69
CA HIS A 73 -4.18 1.41 -5.37
C HIS A 73 -3.12 1.41 -4.27
N VAL A 74 -3.49 1.85 -3.07
CA VAL A 74 -2.60 1.94 -1.91
C VAL A 74 -3.29 1.36 -0.68
N HIS A 75 -2.65 0.39 -0.04
CA HIS A 75 -3.00 0.05 1.34
C HIS A 75 -2.17 0.86 2.33
N PHE A 76 -2.80 1.28 3.41
CA PHE A 76 -2.32 2.28 4.35
C PHE A 76 -2.41 1.76 5.78
N GLN A 77 -1.27 1.32 6.31
CA GLN A 77 -1.13 0.73 7.64
C GLN A 77 0.19 1.17 8.25
N ASP A 78 0.27 1.13 9.57
CA ASP A 78 1.49 1.35 10.31
C ASP A 78 2.04 0.05 10.92
N VAL A 79 3.22 0.14 11.54
CA VAL A 79 3.90 -0.97 12.23
C VAL A 79 4.42 -0.53 13.60
N PRO A 80 4.47 -1.44 14.58
CA PRO A 80 5.07 -1.15 15.89
C PRO A 80 6.57 -0.89 15.77
N ASP A 81 7.13 -0.24 16.78
CA ASP A 81 8.58 -0.02 16.90
C ASP A 81 9.30 -1.31 17.29
N MET A 82 9.69 -2.08 16.27
CA MET A 82 10.44 -3.32 16.42
C MET A 82 11.27 -3.62 15.16
N PRO A 83 12.27 -4.50 15.25
CA PRO A 83 13.04 -4.93 14.07
C PRO A 83 12.15 -5.42 12.93
N ARG A 84 12.44 -4.98 11.70
CA ARG A 84 11.63 -5.25 10.50
C ARG A 84 11.47 -6.75 10.23
N GLU A 85 12.47 -7.53 10.61
CA GLU A 85 12.53 -8.98 10.46
C GLU A 85 11.47 -9.69 11.33
N LEU A 86 11.09 -9.09 12.45
CA LEU A 86 10.10 -9.62 13.38
C LEU A 86 8.66 -9.18 13.06
N LEU A 87 8.47 -8.30 12.07
CA LEU A 87 7.14 -7.89 11.62
C LEU A 87 6.43 -9.04 10.89
N ASP A 88 5.21 -9.34 11.32
CA ASP A 88 4.29 -10.28 10.68
C ASP A 88 2.85 -9.71 10.59
N ASN A 89 1.89 -10.52 10.13
CA ASN A 89 0.50 -10.08 9.97
C ASN A 89 -0.18 -9.63 11.27
N THR A 90 0.39 -9.95 12.44
CA THR A 90 -0.07 -9.49 13.75
C THR A 90 0.52 -8.12 14.13
N THR A 91 1.41 -7.56 13.31
CA THR A 91 2.08 -6.29 13.57
C THR A 91 1.56 -5.12 12.72
N ARG A 92 0.29 -5.21 12.29
CA ARG A 92 -0.37 -4.12 11.54
C ARG A 92 -1.16 -3.22 12.48
N LEU A 93 -0.83 -1.93 12.47
CA LEU A 93 -1.44 -0.90 13.30
C LEU A 93 -2.19 0.14 12.45
N ILE A 94 -3.09 0.88 13.10
CA ILE A 94 -3.77 2.03 12.50
C ILE A 94 -2.70 3.05 12.07
N PRO A 95 -2.79 3.64 10.86
CA PRO A 95 -1.89 4.71 10.43
C PRO A 95 -1.76 5.83 11.45
N GLY A 96 -0.54 6.07 11.94
CA GLY A 96 -0.25 7.08 12.96
C GLY A 96 -0.03 6.53 14.37
N ASP A 97 -0.31 5.25 14.60
CA ASP A 97 0.00 4.55 15.87
C ASP A 97 1.38 3.86 15.85
N GLY A 98 2.13 3.96 14.74
CA GLY A 98 3.40 3.26 14.56
C GLY A 98 4.54 4.15 14.10
N ILE A 99 5.57 3.50 13.55
CA ILE A 99 6.86 4.13 13.18
C ILE A 99 7.16 4.11 11.68
N SER A 100 6.26 3.58 10.85
CA SER A 100 6.47 3.55 9.40
C SER A 100 6.65 4.97 8.87
N PRO A 101 7.51 5.22 7.87
CA PRO A 101 7.74 6.55 7.30
C PRO A 101 6.59 6.98 6.37
N LEU A 102 5.34 6.84 6.83
CA LEU A 102 4.11 7.04 6.06
C LEU A 102 4.02 8.43 5.45
N THR A 103 4.42 9.46 6.19
CA THR A 103 4.42 10.84 5.66
C THR A 103 5.31 10.97 4.42
N THR A 104 6.47 10.31 4.42
CA THR A 104 7.41 10.30 3.29
C THR A 104 6.86 9.48 2.13
N ILE A 105 6.28 8.30 2.41
CA ILE A 105 5.66 7.44 1.40
C ILE A 105 4.52 8.19 0.69
N LEU A 106 3.61 8.79 1.44
CA LEU A 106 2.46 9.53 0.89
C LEU A 106 2.88 10.73 0.04
N ARG A 107 3.88 11.52 0.49
CA ARG A 107 4.42 12.63 -0.31
C ARG A 107 4.98 12.15 -1.63
N LYS A 108 5.83 11.12 -1.62
CA LYS A 108 6.40 10.56 -2.85
C LYS A 108 5.29 10.03 -3.78
N LEU A 109 4.26 9.37 -3.26
CA LEU A 109 3.13 8.92 -4.07
C LEU A 109 2.34 10.08 -4.67
N SER A 110 2.08 11.12 -3.89
CA SER A 110 1.42 12.34 -4.34
C SER A 110 2.23 13.09 -5.42
N ASP A 111 3.55 13.19 -5.26
CA ASP A 111 4.47 13.77 -6.25
C ASP A 111 4.45 12.98 -7.58
N LYS A 112 4.14 11.68 -7.53
CA LYS A 112 3.92 10.83 -8.72
C LYS A 112 2.49 10.88 -9.25
N GLY A 113 1.62 11.73 -8.70
CA GLY A 113 0.24 11.93 -9.15
C GLY A 113 -0.77 10.94 -8.58
N TYR A 114 -0.44 10.18 -7.55
CA TYR A 114 -1.45 9.36 -6.88
C TYR A 114 -2.44 10.24 -6.11
N ALA A 115 -3.70 10.22 -6.54
CA ALA A 115 -4.82 10.91 -5.89
C ALA A 115 -5.99 9.93 -5.59
N GLY A 116 -5.69 8.63 -5.58
CA GLY A 116 -6.67 7.59 -5.28
C GLY A 116 -6.91 7.40 -3.79
N PRO A 117 -7.85 6.51 -3.41
CA PRO A 117 -8.14 6.22 -2.01
C PRO A 117 -6.94 5.59 -1.29
N LEU A 118 -6.79 5.87 0.00
CA LEU A 118 -5.90 5.14 0.91
C LEU A 118 -6.76 4.14 1.68
N SER A 119 -6.55 2.84 1.44
CA SER A 119 -7.35 1.77 2.06
C SER A 119 -6.64 1.23 3.30
N VAL A 120 -7.31 1.22 4.46
CA VAL A 120 -6.72 0.72 5.71
C VAL A 120 -7.02 -0.77 5.85
N GLU A 121 -5.99 -1.61 5.96
CA GLU A 121 -6.11 -3.07 6.05
C GLU A 121 -5.45 -3.62 7.33
N LEU A 122 -6.27 -4.06 8.28
CA LEU A 122 -5.84 -4.48 9.62
C LEU A 122 -6.32 -5.90 9.94
N PHE A 123 -5.50 -6.67 10.65
CA PHE A 123 -5.78 -8.10 10.90
C PHE A 123 -5.85 -8.51 12.36
N LEU A 124 -5.49 -7.64 13.30
CA LEU A 124 -5.46 -8.02 14.71
C LEU A 124 -6.89 -8.34 15.25
N PRO A 125 -7.05 -9.38 16.08
CA PRO A 125 -8.34 -9.74 16.67
C PRO A 125 -9.06 -8.58 17.35
N LYS A 126 -8.32 -7.68 18.02
CA LYS A 126 -8.90 -6.48 18.65
C LYS A 126 -9.66 -5.57 17.67
N TYR A 127 -9.24 -5.52 16.41
CA TYR A 127 -9.92 -4.74 15.38
C TYR A 127 -11.14 -5.48 14.84
N GLN A 128 -11.03 -6.79 14.66
CA GLN A 128 -12.13 -7.65 14.19
C GLN A 128 -13.26 -7.76 15.21
N GLN A 129 -12.95 -7.63 16.51
CA GLN A 129 -13.90 -7.70 17.62
C GLN A 129 -14.42 -6.33 18.07
N ALA A 130 -13.88 -5.24 17.52
CA ALA A 130 -14.33 -3.89 17.84
C ALA A 130 -15.69 -3.58 17.19
N ASP A 131 -16.38 -2.57 17.74
CA ASP A 131 -17.51 -1.98 17.04
C ASP A 131 -17.03 -1.36 15.70
N PRO A 132 -17.61 -1.75 14.55
CA PRO A 132 -17.10 -1.34 13.25
C PRO A 132 -17.21 0.16 13.01
N PHE A 133 -18.24 0.82 13.54
CA PHE A 133 -18.43 2.26 13.36
C PHE A 133 -17.41 3.04 14.19
N ALA A 134 -17.26 2.71 15.47
CA ALA A 134 -16.29 3.32 16.35
C ALA A 134 -14.86 3.13 15.84
N LEU A 135 -14.52 1.92 15.39
CA LEU A 135 -13.21 1.62 14.81
C LEU A 135 -12.96 2.42 13.52
N ALA A 136 -13.95 2.52 12.62
CA ALA A 136 -13.81 3.32 11.41
C ALA A 136 -13.62 4.81 11.71
N GLN A 137 -14.29 5.35 12.73
CA GLN A 137 -14.10 6.73 13.18
C GLN A 137 -12.69 6.96 13.74
N GLU A 138 -12.19 6.04 14.58
CA GLU A 138 -10.84 6.08 15.13
C GLU A 138 -9.78 6.05 14.01
N ILE A 139 -9.92 5.09 13.08
CA ILE A 139 -9.04 4.94 11.92
C ILE A 139 -9.01 6.23 11.12
N ARG A 140 -10.19 6.79 10.78
CA ARG A 140 -10.27 8.03 9.99
C ARG A 140 -9.54 9.17 10.68
N GLN A 141 -9.80 9.40 11.97
CA GLN A 141 -9.19 10.50 12.71
C GLN A 141 -7.66 10.41 12.72
N LYS A 142 -7.11 9.22 12.99
CA LYS A 142 -5.66 8.97 13.04
C LYS A 142 -5.01 9.05 11.65
N ALA A 143 -5.61 8.37 10.67
CA ALA A 143 -5.14 8.35 9.28
C ALA A 143 -5.10 9.77 8.68
N GLU A 144 -6.14 10.57 8.87
CA GLU A 144 -6.15 11.97 8.43
C GLU A 144 -5.06 12.81 9.12
N GLY A 145 -4.70 12.50 10.36
CA GLY A 145 -3.56 13.12 11.05
C GLY A 145 -2.25 12.93 10.28
N VAL A 146 -2.02 11.72 9.75
CA VAL A 146 -0.85 11.42 8.90
C VAL A 146 -0.97 12.11 7.53
N MET A 147 -2.15 12.08 6.91
CA MET A 147 -2.39 12.72 5.61
C MET A 147 -2.18 14.24 5.66
N ARG A 148 -2.63 14.92 6.72
CA ARG A 148 -2.39 16.36 6.94
C ARG A 148 -0.91 16.67 7.06
N LYS A 149 -0.15 15.86 7.82
CA LYS A 149 1.32 15.99 7.91
C LYS A 149 1.98 15.79 6.55
N ALA A 150 1.46 14.89 5.72
CA ALA A 150 1.93 14.65 4.36
C ALA A 150 1.48 15.73 3.34
N ARG A 151 0.46 16.54 3.66
CA ARG A 151 -0.19 17.51 2.77
C ARG A 151 -0.88 16.85 1.56
N VAL A 152 -1.57 15.74 1.81
CA VAL A 152 -2.30 14.96 0.79
C VAL A 152 -3.81 14.82 1.10
N LEU A 153 -4.32 15.70 1.97
CA LEU A 153 -5.74 15.82 2.28
C LEU A 153 -6.36 16.96 1.46
#